data_AF-A0A9Q1LJV4-F1
#
_entry.id   AF-A0A9Q1LJV4-F1
#
_cell.length_a   1.000
_cell.length_b   1.000
_cell.length_c   1.000
_cell.angle_alpha   90.00
_cell.angle_beta   90.00
_cell.angle_gamma   90.00
#
_symmetry.space_group_name_H-M   'P 1'
#
loop_
_entity.id
_entity.type
_entity.pdbx_description
1 polymer ?
#
loop_
_entity_poly.entity_id
_entity_poly.type
_entity_poly.pdbx_seq_one_letter_code
_entity_poly.pdbx_strand_id
1 'polypeptide(L)'
;MAHLQLSVTVEDIQALGISSDAAAQLHRKLTEIVATYGANATKTWQHISQDLLTPDLPFSFHQMMYYGCYIHYGPDPPAWLPNPESA
;
A
#
# COMPACT_ATOMS: atom_id res chain seq x y z
N MET A 1 -4.11 19.11 -9.78
CA MET A 1 -3.25 17.91 -9.73
C MET A 1 -3.90 16.94 -8.77
N ALA A 2 -4.20 15.72 -9.21
CA ALA A 2 -4.90 14.74 -8.36
C ALA A 2 -3.90 14.19 -7.33
N HIS A 3 -4.08 14.53 -6.07
CA HIS A 3 -3.38 13.88 -4.98
C HIS A 3 -4.03 12.51 -4.75
N LEU A 4 -3.23 11.45 -4.63
CA LEU A 4 -3.73 10.17 -4.14
C LEU A 4 -4.25 10.36 -2.72
N GLN A 5 -5.52 10.03 -2.51
CA GLN A 5 -6.14 9.98 -1.20
C GLN A 5 -6.21 8.52 -0.76
N LEU A 6 -5.04 7.90 -0.57
CA LEU A 6 -4.93 6.58 0.05
C LEU A 6 -5.28 6.73 1.54
N SER A 7 -6.57 6.60 1.86
CA SER A 7 -7.11 6.72 3.21
C SER A 7 -7.15 5.35 3.90
N VAL A 8 -6.00 4.85 4.33
CA VAL A 8 -5.89 3.64 5.16
C VAL A 8 -5.60 4.06 6.60
N THR A 9 -6.40 3.61 7.54
CA THR A 9 -6.23 3.87 8.98
C THR A 9 -5.43 2.77 9.67
N VAL A 10 -4.99 2.99 10.91
CA VAL A 10 -4.34 1.94 11.72
C VAL A 10 -5.30 0.78 11.96
N GLU A 11 -6.56 1.09 12.22
CA GLU A 11 -7.64 0.13 12.47
C GLU A 11 -7.90 -0.77 11.25
N ASP A 12 -7.86 -0.21 10.04
CA ASP A 12 -7.96 -0.99 8.80
C ASP A 12 -6.83 -2.01 8.68
N ILE A 13 -5.60 -1.63 9.07
CA ILE A 13 -4.43 -2.52 9.05
C ILE A 13 -4.57 -3.60 10.12
N GLN A 14 -5.04 -3.25 11.33
CA GLN A 14 -5.28 -4.21 12.41
C GLN A 14 -6.38 -5.22 12.06
N ALA A 15 -7.40 -4.80 11.31
CA ALA A 15 -8.49 -5.68 10.86
C ALA A 15 -7.97 -6.83 9.97
N LEU A 16 -6.76 -6.71 9.41
CA LEU A 16 -6.09 -7.76 8.63
C LEU A 16 -5.30 -8.76 9.50
N GLY A 17 -5.41 -8.67 10.83
CA GLY A 17 -4.72 -9.55 11.78
C GLY A 17 -3.30 -9.10 12.13
N ILE A 18 -2.90 -7.90 11.73
CA ILE A 18 -1.60 -7.30 12.06
C ILE A 18 -1.66 -6.74 13.49
N SER A 19 -0.61 -6.97 14.28
CA SER A 19 -0.54 -6.48 15.66
C SER A 19 -0.61 -4.95 15.73
N SER A 20 -1.10 -4.41 16.84
CA SER A 20 -1.26 -2.95 17.03
C SER A 20 0.05 -2.17 16.79
N ASP A 21 1.17 -2.66 17.33
CA ASP A 21 2.47 -2.03 17.17
C ASP A 21 2.94 -2.04 15.70
N ALA A 22 2.84 -3.19 15.04
CA ALA A 22 3.19 -3.31 13.63
C ALA A 22 2.27 -2.47 12.72
N ALA A 23 0.97 -2.42 13.02
CA ALA A 23 0.01 -1.61 12.29
C ALA A 23 0.32 -0.11 12.39
N ALA A 24 0.68 0.38 13.58
CA ALA A 24 1.08 1.77 13.79
C ALA A 24 2.37 2.12 13.03
N GLN A 25 3.36 1.23 13.04
CA GLN A 25 4.61 1.42 12.28
C GLN A 25 4.36 1.43 10.76
N LEU A 26 3.57 0.49 10.24
CA LEU A 26 3.20 0.42 8.83
C LEU A 26 2.42 1.67 8.39
N HIS A 27 1.43 2.09 9.19
CA HIS A 27 0.64 3.30 8.91
C HIS A 27 1.52 4.55 8.89
N ARG A 28 2.46 4.69 9.83
CA ARG A 28 3.42 5.79 9.84
C ARG A 28 4.25 5.81 8.57
N LYS A 29 4.87 4.68 8.20
CA LYS A 29 5.69 4.58 6.98
C LYS A 29 4.87 4.86 5.72
N LEU A 30 3.63 4.36 5.67
CA LEU A 30 2.71 4.66 4.57
C LEU A 30 2.42 6.17 4.47
N THR A 31 2.14 6.82 5.60
CA THR A 31 1.90 8.26 5.65
C THR A 31 3.11 9.05 5.13
N GLU A 32 4.33 8.64 5.49
CA GLU A 32 5.57 9.25 4.99
C GLU A 32 5.73 9.08 3.47
N ILE A 33 5.43 7.88 2.94
CA ILE A 33 5.44 7.61 1.49
C ILE A 33 4.41 8.47 0.76
N VAL A 34 3.16 8.52 1.24
CA VAL A 34 2.07 9.29 0.61
C VAL A 34 2.35 10.79 0.66
N ALA A 35 2.85 11.31 1.79
CA ALA A 35 3.23 12.71 1.92
C ALA A 35 4.33 13.12 0.91
N THR A 36 5.25 12.20 0.60
CA THR A 36 6.38 12.47 -0.30
C THR A 36 6.03 12.26 -1.77
N TYR A 37 5.31 11.19 -2.11
CA TYR A 37 5.12 10.72 -3.49
C TYR A 37 3.68 10.75 -3.99
N GLY A 38 2.69 11.09 -3.13
CA GLY A 38 1.26 10.94 -3.40
C GLY A 38 0.70 11.72 -4.62
N ALA A 39 1.47 12.64 -5.21
CA ALA A 39 1.13 13.27 -6.48
C ALA A 39 1.37 12.37 -7.71
N ASN A 40 2.05 11.22 -7.55
CA ASN A 40 2.39 10.29 -8.62
C ASN A 40 2.13 8.84 -8.17
N ALA A 41 1.11 8.21 -8.74
CA ALA A 41 0.70 6.86 -8.37
C ALA A 41 1.77 5.81 -8.63
N THR A 42 2.48 5.89 -9.76
CA THR A 42 3.56 4.95 -10.07
C THR A 42 4.70 5.05 -9.08
N LYS A 43 5.14 6.27 -8.71
CA LYS A 43 6.18 6.46 -7.68
C LYS A 43 5.72 6.04 -6.29
N THR A 44 4.46 6.37 -5.95
CA THR A 44 3.87 5.95 -4.68
C THR A 44 3.87 4.41 -4.57
N TRP A 45 3.40 3.72 -5.61
CA TRP A 45 3.39 2.27 -5.67
C TRP A 45 4.79 1.66 -5.62
N GLN A 46 5.77 2.26 -6.30
CA GLN A 46 7.15 1.81 -6.25
C GLN A 46 7.67 1.80 -4.81
N HIS A 47 7.48 2.88 -4.05
CA HIS A 47 7.92 2.95 -2.65
C HIS A 47 7.09 2.08 -1.72
N ILE A 48 5.78 1.94 -1.96
CA ILE A 48 4.95 0.97 -1.24
C ILE A 48 5.51 -0.45 -1.43
N SER A 49 5.72 -0.87 -2.68
CA SER A 49 6.15 -2.24 -3.01
C SER A 49 7.57 -2.57 -2.57
N GLN A 50 8.48 -1.59 -2.54
CA GLN A 50 9.89 -1.79 -2.21
C GLN A 50 10.20 -1.55 -0.72
N ASP A 51 9.54 -0.55 -0.11
CA ASP A 51 9.89 -0.11 1.23
C ASP A 51 8.84 -0.53 2.28
N LEU A 52 7.55 -0.57 1.94
CA LEU A 52 6.48 -0.88 2.91
C LEU A 52 6.13 -2.37 2.96
N LEU A 53 6.03 -3.01 1.79
CA LEU A 53 5.59 -4.40 1.68
C LEU A 53 6.76 -5.36 1.92
N THR A 54 6.57 -6.35 2.80
CA THR A 54 7.49 -7.49 2.97
C THR A 54 6.73 -8.80 2.80
N PRO A 55 7.39 -9.91 2.41
CA PRO A 55 6.72 -11.20 2.18
C PRO A 55 5.99 -11.77 3.41
N ASP A 56 6.41 -11.40 4.62
CA ASP A 56 5.79 -11.85 5.87
C ASP A 56 4.45 -11.18 6.19
N LEU A 57 4.08 -10.14 5.44
CA LEU A 57 2.81 -9.44 5.64
C LEU A 57 1.66 -10.22 5.00
N PRO A 58 0.43 -10.13 5.55
CA PRO A 58 -0.73 -10.77 4.97
C PRO A 58 -0.98 -10.31 3.52
N PHE A 59 -1.37 -11.25 2.64
CA PHE A 59 -1.73 -10.94 1.26
C PHE A 59 -2.84 -9.88 1.15
N SER A 60 -3.79 -9.88 2.10
CA SER A 60 -4.84 -8.86 2.19
C SER A 60 -4.28 -7.45 2.40
N PHE A 61 -3.15 -7.31 3.09
CA PHE A 61 -2.48 -6.02 3.25
C PHE A 61 -1.86 -5.56 1.93
N HIS A 62 -1.22 -6.47 1.19
CA HIS A 62 -0.73 -6.18 -0.15
C HIS A 62 -1.85 -5.73 -1.10
N GLN A 63 -3.00 -6.42 -1.07
CA GLN A 63 -4.20 -6.04 -1.84
C GLN A 63 -4.69 -4.64 -1.46
N MET A 64 -4.84 -4.36 -0.17
CA MET A 64 -5.30 -3.06 0.33
C MET A 64 -4.39 -1.93 -0.16
N MET A 65 -3.07 -2.12 -0.13
CA MET A 65 -2.11 -1.14 -0.63
C MET A 65 -2.23 -0.94 -2.15
N TYR A 66 -2.29 -2.02 -2.91
CA TYR A 66 -2.39 -1.96 -4.37
C TYR A 66 -3.68 -1.26 -4.82
N TYR A 67 -4.83 -1.74 -4.36
CA TYR A 67 -6.12 -1.17 -4.76
C TYR A 67 -6.29 0.26 -4.27
N GLY A 68 -5.82 0.59 -3.06
CA GLY A 68 -5.86 1.96 -2.57
C GLY A 68 -4.99 2.91 -3.41
N CYS A 69 -3.80 2.46 -3.85
CA CYS A 69 -2.91 3.26 -4.70
C CYS A 69 -3.47 3.48 -6.12
N TYR A 70 -4.35 2.60 -6.60
CA TYR A 70 -4.89 2.63 -7.96
C TYR A 70 -6.41 2.84 -8.05
N ILE A 71 -7.08 3.20 -6.95
CA ILE A 71 -8.55 3.38 -6.87
C ILE A 71 -9.09 4.40 -7.89
N HIS A 72 -8.24 5.32 -8.36
CA HIS A 72 -8.59 6.34 -9.36
C HIS A 72 -7.82 6.20 -10.70
N TYR A 73 -7.16 5.07 -10.94
CA TYR A 73 -6.31 4.89 -12.13
C TYR A 73 -7.09 4.73 -13.44
N GLY A 74 -8.41 4.54 -13.37
CA GLY A 74 -9.27 4.31 -14.52
C GLY A 74 -9.51 2.82 -14.78
N PRO A 75 -10.04 2.43 -15.96
CA PRO A 75 -10.51 1.07 -16.23
C PRO A 75 -9.41 0.00 -16.32
N ASP A 76 -8.14 0.41 -16.41
CA ASP A 76 -7.01 -0.49 -16.68
C ASP A 76 -5.83 -0.22 -15.70
N PRO A 77 -5.95 -0.61 -14.42
CA PRO A 77 -4.86 -0.51 -13.47
C PRO A 77 -3.71 -1.47 -13.81
N PRO A 78 -2.44 -1.13 -13.50
CA PRO A 78 -1.30 -1.97 -13.88
C PRO A 78 -1.42 -3.35 -13.22
N ALA A 79 -1.51 -4.44 -13.98
CA ALA A 79 -1.73 -5.79 -13.44
C ALA A 79 -0.79 -6.12 -12.27
N TRP A 80 -1.36 -6.49 -11.11
CA TRP A 80 -0.59 -7.05 -10.01
C TRP A 80 -0.45 -8.55 -10.20
N LEU A 81 0.72 -8.98 -10.68
CA LEU A 81 1.11 -10.38 -10.68
C LEU A 81 2.06 -10.58 -9.49
N PRO A 82 1.71 -11.40 -8.47
CA PRO A 82 2.69 -11.80 -7.48
C PRO A 82 3.85 -12.47 -8.21
N ASN A 83 5.09 -12.09 -7.89
CA ASN A 83 6.26 -12.76 -8.45
C ASN A 83 6.22 -14.23 -8.00
N PRO A 84 6.09 -15.21 -8.91
CA PRO A 84 6.05 -16.62 -8.52
C PRO A 84 7.37 -17.08 -7.87
N GLU A 85 8.47 -16.33 -8.02
CA GLU A 85 9.75 -16.63 -7.36
C GLU A 85 9.85 -16.11 -5.91
N SER A 86 8.80 -15.49 -5.38
CA SER A 86 8.78 -14.91 -4.02
C SER A 86 7.71 -15.54 -3.10
N ALA A 87 7.20 -16.73 -3.45
CA ALA A 87 6.22 -17.50 -2.68
C ALA A 87 6.82 -18.79 -2.10
#